data_AF-S8D495-F1
#
_entry.id   AF-S8D495-F1
#
_cell.length_a   1.000
_cell.length_b   1.000
_cell.length_c   1.000
_cell.angle_alpha   90.00
_cell.angle_beta   90.00
_cell.angle_gamma   90.00
#
_symmetry.space_group_name_H-M   'P 1'
#
loop_
_entity.id
_entity.type
_entity.pdbx_description
1 polymer ?
#
loop_
_entity_poly.entity_id
_entity_poly.type
_entity_poly.pdbx_seq_one_letter_code
_entity_poly.pdbx_strand_id
1 'polypeptide(L)'
;MAEVVVNPKEEEVVLAEEKGHVRIMTLNQPRRLNVITFDVVALLAKFLEKWEKDDHAKLILIKASGRAFSAGGDLKMFYDGRNSKDSNLEVVYRMYWLCHHIHTYKKPQVALVHGICMGGGASLMVPMKFSVVTEKTVFATPEASIGFHTDCGFSFILSRLPGHLGEFLGLTGGRLNGAELIATGLATHFVPSEKLQELENRLMSLNNGEEEAVRSAIEEFSVKTQIDDNISILAKKSTIDQCFSRDTVEEILSSLEDEGKKEGNGWIGPILKGLRRSSPTALKITLQSIREGRKQSVGDCLKKEFRITINILRSLISHDVYEGIRAVMIDKDNAPKWEPERFEDVDAGRIEKVWQPFEEELELNIPPPGDEFRWKGKYEDSPYA
;
A
#
# COMPACT_ATOMS: atom_id res chain seq x y z
N MET A 1 1.38 -43.47 -9.89
CA MET A 1 1.73 -42.04 -9.74
C MET A 1 0.77 -41.29 -10.65
N ALA A 2 -0.24 -40.64 -10.09
CA ALA A 2 -1.13 -39.80 -10.90
C ALA A 2 -0.39 -38.49 -11.14
N GLU A 3 -0.04 -38.22 -12.41
CA GLU A 3 0.37 -36.88 -12.84
C GLU A 3 -0.78 -35.94 -12.46
N VAL A 4 -0.51 -35.07 -11.48
CA VAL A 4 -1.39 -33.93 -11.21
C VAL A 4 -1.27 -33.07 -12.45
N VAL A 5 -2.25 -33.15 -13.33
CA VAL A 5 -2.43 -32.21 -14.43
C VAL A 5 -2.77 -30.87 -13.78
N VAL A 6 -1.73 -30.11 -13.42
CA VAL A 6 -1.87 -28.74 -12.95
C VAL A 6 -2.36 -27.94 -14.16
N ASN A 7 -3.53 -27.31 -14.02
CA ASN A 7 -4.10 -26.47 -15.05
C ASN A 7 -3.13 -25.29 -15.29
N PRO A 8 -2.69 -24.99 -16.53
CA PRO A 8 -1.72 -23.92 -16.80
C PRO A 8 -2.11 -22.56 -16.21
N LYS A 9 -3.43 -22.31 -16.04
CA LYS A 9 -3.97 -21.11 -15.38
C LYS A 9 -3.71 -21.04 -13.86
N GLU A 10 -3.32 -22.13 -13.20
CA GLU A 10 -2.96 -22.12 -11.77
C GLU A 10 -1.50 -21.69 -11.53
N GLU A 11 -0.64 -21.68 -12.56
CA GLU A 11 0.75 -21.24 -12.46
C GLU A 11 0.92 -19.72 -12.67
N GLU A 12 0.05 -19.10 -13.47
CA GLU A 12 0.11 -17.67 -13.73
C GLU A 12 -0.22 -16.85 -12.48
N VAL A 13 0.71 -15.97 -12.08
CA VAL A 13 0.59 -15.14 -10.87
C VAL A 13 -0.42 -13.99 -11.02
N VAL A 14 -0.68 -13.57 -12.27
CA VAL A 14 -1.74 -12.63 -12.66
C VAL A 14 -2.43 -13.17 -13.89
N LEU A 15 -3.75 -13.35 -13.82
CA LEU A 15 -4.57 -13.70 -14.97
C LEU A 15 -5.09 -12.43 -15.63
N ALA A 16 -5.00 -12.35 -16.96
CA ALA A 16 -5.55 -11.27 -17.75
C ALA A 16 -6.69 -11.75 -18.66
N GLU A 17 -7.82 -11.07 -18.62
CA GLU A 17 -8.97 -11.34 -19.49
C GLU A 17 -9.42 -10.07 -20.23
N GLU A 18 -9.76 -10.23 -21.51
CA GLU A 18 -10.32 -9.18 -22.35
C GLU A 18 -11.77 -9.55 -22.68
N LYS A 19 -12.73 -8.80 -22.13
CA LYS A 19 -14.17 -9.07 -22.26
C LYS A 19 -14.86 -7.84 -22.82
N GLY A 20 -15.15 -7.85 -24.11
CA GLY A 20 -15.71 -6.68 -24.79
C GLY A 20 -14.83 -5.44 -24.58
N HIS A 21 -15.36 -4.43 -23.91
CA HIS A 21 -14.67 -3.18 -23.60
C HIS A 21 -13.95 -3.17 -22.24
N VAL A 22 -14.05 -4.26 -21.49
CA VAL A 22 -13.48 -4.40 -20.16
C VAL A 22 -12.20 -5.23 -20.22
N ARG A 23 -11.20 -4.83 -19.43
CA ARG A 23 -9.95 -5.56 -19.23
C ARG A 23 -9.83 -5.91 -17.75
N ILE A 24 -9.55 -7.17 -17.46
CA ILE A 24 -9.60 -7.70 -16.09
C ILE A 24 -8.24 -8.27 -15.74
N MET A 25 -7.66 -7.80 -14.64
CA MET A 25 -6.49 -8.42 -14.00
C MET A 25 -6.93 -9.09 -12.70
N THR A 26 -6.62 -10.37 -12.56
CA THR A 26 -6.86 -11.13 -11.33
C THR A 26 -5.54 -11.56 -10.72
N LEU A 27 -5.23 -11.06 -9.52
CA LEU A 27 -4.12 -11.58 -8.71
C LEU A 27 -4.42 -13.04 -8.33
N ASN A 28 -3.52 -13.96 -8.65
CA ASN A 28 -3.85 -15.38 -8.70
C ASN A 28 -2.87 -16.27 -7.91
N GLN A 29 -2.39 -15.77 -6.76
CA GLN A 29 -1.62 -16.54 -5.79
C GLN A 29 -2.37 -16.67 -4.43
N PRO A 30 -3.60 -17.22 -4.40
CA PRO A 30 -4.44 -17.23 -3.20
C PRO A 30 -3.80 -17.94 -2.00
N ARG A 31 -2.99 -18.98 -2.24
CA ARG A 31 -2.25 -19.71 -1.19
C ARG A 31 -1.19 -18.86 -0.50
N ARG A 32 -0.66 -17.85 -1.19
CA ARG A 32 0.30 -16.86 -0.66
C ARG A 32 -0.36 -15.52 -0.35
N LEU A 33 -1.70 -15.46 -0.27
CA LEU A 33 -2.45 -14.23 -0.05
C LEU A 33 -2.17 -13.13 -1.09
N ASN A 34 -1.91 -13.53 -2.33
CA ASN A 34 -1.70 -12.62 -3.46
C ASN A 34 -0.61 -11.57 -3.18
N VAL A 35 0.53 -12.03 -2.63
CA VAL A 35 1.72 -11.18 -2.45
C VAL A 35 2.19 -10.60 -3.77
N ILE A 36 2.70 -9.37 -3.72
CA ILE A 36 3.26 -8.67 -4.88
C ILE A 36 4.71 -9.10 -5.05
N THR A 37 4.93 -10.03 -5.98
CA THR A 37 6.26 -10.46 -6.44
C THR A 37 6.73 -9.59 -7.61
N PHE A 38 7.99 -9.74 -8.01
CA PHE A 38 8.50 -9.16 -9.25
C PHE A 38 7.62 -9.49 -10.47
N ASP A 39 7.24 -10.76 -10.64
CA ASP A 39 6.40 -11.20 -11.76
C ASP A 39 5.02 -10.51 -11.75
N VAL A 40 4.42 -10.33 -10.57
CA VAL A 40 3.16 -9.58 -10.44
C VAL A 40 3.34 -8.14 -10.89
N VAL A 41 4.38 -7.45 -10.41
CA VAL A 41 4.69 -6.06 -10.81
C VAL A 41 4.90 -5.96 -12.33
N ALA A 42 5.72 -6.85 -12.90
CA ALA A 42 6.04 -6.86 -14.31
C ALA A 42 4.80 -7.11 -15.19
N LEU A 43 3.94 -8.06 -14.80
CA LEU A 43 2.71 -8.37 -15.54
C LEU A 43 1.67 -7.26 -15.42
N LEU A 44 1.43 -6.72 -14.23
CA LEU A 44 0.49 -5.60 -14.04
C LEU A 44 0.93 -4.39 -14.86
N ALA A 45 2.21 -4.02 -14.79
CA ALA A 45 2.76 -2.94 -15.60
C ALA A 45 2.51 -3.22 -17.09
N LYS A 46 2.96 -4.37 -17.61
CA LYS A 46 2.79 -4.79 -19.01
C LYS A 46 1.33 -4.68 -19.49
N PHE A 47 0.37 -5.17 -18.70
CA PHE A 47 -1.05 -5.13 -19.07
C PHE A 47 -1.60 -3.71 -19.06
N LEU A 48 -1.29 -2.93 -18.03
CA LEU A 48 -1.67 -1.51 -17.97
C LEU A 48 -1.06 -0.73 -19.14
N GLU A 49 0.17 -1.03 -19.57
CA GLU A 49 0.74 -0.37 -20.77
C GLU A 49 0.01 -0.70 -22.05
N LYS A 50 -0.24 -2.00 -22.24
CA LYS A 50 -0.95 -2.49 -23.41
C LYS A 50 -2.32 -1.85 -23.48
N TRP A 51 -3.07 -1.86 -22.37
CA TRP A 51 -4.46 -1.46 -22.37
C TRP A 51 -4.67 0.05 -22.28
N GLU A 52 -3.71 0.84 -21.80
CA GLU A 52 -3.83 2.30 -21.88
C GLU A 52 -3.83 2.77 -23.36
N LYS A 53 -3.06 2.10 -24.23
CA LYS A 53 -2.96 2.39 -25.67
C LYS A 53 -4.05 1.75 -26.54
N ASP A 54 -4.83 0.83 -25.98
CA ASP A 54 -5.85 0.07 -26.71
C ASP A 54 -7.20 0.83 -26.73
N ASP A 55 -7.61 1.38 -27.87
CA ASP A 55 -8.88 2.10 -28.00
C ASP A 55 -10.12 1.25 -27.68
N HIS A 56 -10.04 -0.08 -27.76
CA HIS A 56 -11.14 -0.96 -27.36
C HIS A 56 -11.24 -1.15 -25.84
N ALA A 57 -10.14 -1.00 -25.09
CA ALA A 57 -10.14 -1.03 -23.64
C ALA A 57 -10.72 0.28 -23.10
N LYS A 58 -11.90 0.20 -22.45
CA LYS A 58 -12.59 1.35 -21.87
C LYS A 58 -12.61 1.32 -20.34
N LEU A 59 -12.60 0.15 -19.73
CA LEU A 59 -12.64 -0.05 -18.28
C LEU A 59 -11.61 -1.08 -17.85
N ILE A 60 -10.87 -0.78 -16.78
CA ILE A 60 -9.94 -1.73 -16.15
C ILE A 60 -10.50 -2.21 -14.82
N LEU A 61 -10.59 -3.53 -14.63
CA LEU A 61 -10.92 -4.17 -13.37
C LEU A 61 -9.67 -4.81 -12.78
N ILE A 62 -9.41 -4.57 -11.49
CA ILE A 62 -8.42 -5.33 -10.72
C ILE A 62 -9.15 -6.06 -9.60
N LYS A 63 -8.95 -7.38 -9.53
CA LYS A 63 -9.50 -8.25 -8.49
C LYS A 63 -8.46 -9.28 -8.07
N ALA A 64 -8.83 -10.15 -7.14
CA ALA A 64 -7.97 -11.22 -6.69
C ALA A 64 -8.75 -12.52 -6.45
N SER A 65 -8.06 -13.64 -6.61
CA SER A 65 -8.56 -14.97 -6.28
C SER A 65 -8.43 -15.23 -4.77
N GLY A 66 -9.40 -15.95 -4.19
CA GLY A 66 -9.33 -16.44 -2.83
C GLY A 66 -9.69 -15.42 -1.75
N ARG A 67 -9.10 -15.57 -0.55
CA ARG A 67 -9.53 -14.89 0.68
C ARG A 67 -8.88 -13.53 0.95
N ALA A 68 -8.00 -13.06 0.07
CA ALA A 68 -7.25 -11.84 0.24
C ALA A 68 -7.18 -11.11 -1.11
N PHE A 69 -7.29 -9.79 -1.09
CA PHE A 69 -6.97 -9.00 -2.25
C PHE A 69 -5.46 -9.02 -2.49
N SER A 70 -4.68 -8.55 -1.50
CA SER A 70 -3.24 -8.71 -1.46
C SER A 70 -2.70 -8.43 -0.05
N ALA A 71 -1.76 -9.27 0.41
CA ALA A 71 -1.07 -9.07 1.68
C ALA A 71 0.15 -8.14 1.61
N GLY A 72 0.42 -7.52 0.46
CA GLY A 72 1.56 -6.62 0.26
C GLY A 72 2.73 -7.25 -0.46
N GLY A 73 3.91 -6.63 -0.37
CA GLY A 73 5.13 -7.06 -1.05
C GLY A 73 5.65 -8.43 -0.59
N ASP A 74 6.38 -9.12 -1.46
CA ASP A 74 7.07 -10.36 -1.11
C ASP A 74 8.27 -10.10 -0.20
N LEU A 75 8.03 -10.10 1.12
CA LEU A 75 9.08 -9.92 2.12
C LEU A 75 10.22 -10.94 1.98
N LYS A 76 9.93 -12.16 1.47
CA LYS A 76 10.95 -13.20 1.32
C LYS A 76 11.95 -12.82 0.23
N MET A 77 11.46 -12.28 -0.87
CA MET A 77 12.30 -11.74 -1.95
C MET A 77 13.26 -10.68 -1.40
N PHE A 78 12.74 -9.70 -0.64
CA PHE A 78 13.58 -8.67 -0.04
C PHE A 78 14.65 -9.26 0.89
N TYR A 79 14.26 -10.18 1.76
CA TYR A 79 15.18 -10.84 2.69
C TYR A 79 16.26 -11.65 1.99
N ASP A 80 15.91 -12.45 0.98
CA ASP A 80 16.86 -13.29 0.25
C ASP A 80 17.86 -12.43 -0.55
N GLY A 81 17.43 -11.25 -1.02
CA GLY A 81 18.28 -10.29 -1.72
C GLY A 81 19.33 -9.56 -0.86
N ARG A 82 19.20 -9.59 0.47
CA ARG A 82 20.02 -8.77 1.41
C ARG A 82 21.54 -8.88 1.26
N ASN A 83 22.04 -9.98 0.71
CA ASN A 83 23.48 -10.24 0.57
C ASN A 83 24.08 -9.68 -0.73
N SER A 84 23.25 -9.13 -1.62
CA SER A 84 23.69 -8.51 -2.86
C SER A 84 23.24 -7.06 -2.89
N LYS A 85 24.18 -6.16 -3.16
CA LYS A 85 23.86 -4.75 -3.38
C LYS A 85 22.83 -4.66 -4.51
N ASP A 86 21.79 -3.87 -4.29
CA ASP A 86 20.79 -3.51 -5.31
C ASP A 86 20.02 -4.66 -5.96
N SER A 87 20.00 -5.87 -5.35
CA SER A 87 19.24 -7.01 -5.88
C SER A 87 17.74 -6.76 -5.98
N ASN A 88 17.22 -5.82 -5.19
CA ASN A 88 15.81 -5.46 -5.11
C ASN A 88 15.50 -4.15 -5.85
N LEU A 89 16.50 -3.54 -6.48
CA LEU A 89 16.37 -2.22 -7.08
C LEU A 89 15.36 -2.22 -8.23
N GLU A 90 15.46 -3.20 -9.12
CA GLU A 90 14.56 -3.30 -10.28
C GLU A 90 13.09 -3.43 -9.86
N VAL A 91 12.80 -4.36 -8.95
CA VAL A 91 11.42 -4.57 -8.48
C VAL A 91 10.87 -3.34 -7.76
N VAL A 92 11.68 -2.65 -6.95
CA VAL A 92 11.28 -1.40 -6.28
C VAL A 92 11.01 -0.31 -7.31
N TYR A 93 11.94 -0.09 -8.25
CA TYR A 93 11.81 0.93 -9.28
C TYR A 93 10.53 0.71 -10.11
N ARG A 94 10.31 -0.52 -10.58
CA ARG A 94 9.11 -0.89 -11.33
C ARG A 94 7.84 -0.77 -10.50
N MET A 95 7.85 -1.16 -9.22
CA MET A 95 6.69 -1.04 -8.33
C MET A 95 6.29 0.43 -8.15
N TYR A 96 7.26 1.31 -7.99
CA TYR A 96 7.00 2.74 -7.76
C TYR A 96 6.50 3.42 -9.03
N TRP A 97 7.04 3.01 -10.18
CA TRP A 97 6.52 3.43 -11.46
C TRP A 97 5.09 2.91 -11.69
N LEU A 98 4.80 1.66 -11.32
CA LEU A 98 3.45 1.08 -11.34
C LEU A 98 2.48 1.88 -10.46
N CYS A 99 2.90 2.26 -9.24
CA CYS A 99 2.11 3.13 -8.36
C CYS A 99 1.79 4.47 -9.03
N HIS A 100 2.79 5.13 -9.63
CA HIS A 100 2.58 6.38 -10.36
C HIS A 100 1.59 6.18 -11.53
N HIS A 101 1.74 5.08 -12.27
CA HIS A 101 0.91 4.77 -13.42
C HIS A 101 -0.54 4.54 -13.02
N ILE A 102 -0.81 3.86 -11.92
CA ILE A 102 -2.17 3.68 -11.36
C ILE A 102 -2.76 5.04 -10.93
N HIS A 103 -2.00 5.86 -10.20
CA HIS A 103 -2.49 7.18 -9.76
C HIS A 103 -2.87 8.11 -10.92
N THR A 104 -2.21 7.96 -12.06
CA THR A 104 -2.37 8.87 -13.19
C THR A 104 -3.11 8.24 -14.37
N TYR A 105 -3.52 6.98 -14.28
CA TYR A 105 -4.02 6.17 -15.38
C TYR A 105 -5.16 6.85 -16.15
N LYS A 106 -5.12 6.85 -17.50
CA LYS A 106 -6.04 7.65 -18.32
C LYS A 106 -7.48 7.10 -18.39
N LYS A 107 -7.69 5.83 -18.05
CA LYS A 107 -8.99 5.15 -18.19
C LYS A 107 -9.54 4.80 -16.82
N PRO A 108 -10.87 4.74 -16.62
CA PRO A 108 -11.41 4.36 -15.33
C PRO A 108 -10.95 2.98 -14.88
N GLN A 109 -10.59 2.91 -13.59
CA GLN A 109 -10.15 1.70 -12.92
C GLN A 109 -11.12 1.40 -11.76
N VAL A 110 -11.46 0.12 -11.61
CA VAL A 110 -12.25 -0.38 -10.49
C VAL A 110 -11.46 -1.49 -9.79
N ALA A 111 -11.18 -1.31 -8.50
CA ALA A 111 -10.70 -2.40 -7.65
C ALA A 111 -11.88 -3.12 -6.98
N LEU A 112 -11.98 -4.43 -7.15
CA LEU A 112 -12.92 -5.29 -6.40
C LEU A 112 -12.16 -5.96 -5.24
N VAL A 113 -12.25 -5.36 -4.06
CA VAL A 113 -11.40 -5.67 -2.91
C VAL A 113 -12.17 -6.51 -1.90
N HIS A 114 -11.84 -7.80 -1.86
CA HIS A 114 -12.37 -8.74 -0.88
C HIS A 114 -11.24 -9.33 -0.02
N GLY A 115 -11.36 -9.20 1.30
CA GLY A 115 -10.39 -9.74 2.25
C GLY A 115 -9.22 -8.80 2.56
N ILE A 116 -8.06 -9.38 2.91
CA ILE A 116 -6.86 -8.64 3.31
C ILE A 116 -6.36 -7.75 2.17
N CYS A 117 -6.08 -6.48 2.48
CA CYS A 117 -5.50 -5.51 1.56
C CYS A 117 -4.48 -4.63 2.30
N MET A 118 -3.20 -5.01 2.27
CA MET A 118 -2.17 -4.38 3.12
C MET A 118 -0.96 -3.92 2.33
N GLY A 119 -0.32 -2.85 2.81
CA GLY A 119 0.91 -2.27 2.25
C GLY A 119 0.85 -2.04 0.75
N GLY A 120 1.84 -2.53 0.01
CA GLY A 120 1.87 -2.45 -1.45
C GLY A 120 0.58 -2.97 -2.13
N GLY A 121 -0.12 -3.94 -1.53
CA GLY A 121 -1.42 -4.43 -2.01
C GLY A 121 -2.48 -3.34 -2.06
N ALA A 122 -2.47 -2.44 -1.07
CA ALA A 122 -3.42 -1.35 -1.00
C ALA A 122 -3.13 -0.22 -2.00
N SER A 123 -1.90 -0.11 -2.52
CA SER A 123 -1.57 0.81 -3.61
C SER A 123 -2.29 0.45 -4.93
N LEU A 124 -2.75 -0.81 -5.04
CA LEU A 124 -3.55 -1.29 -6.18
C LEU A 124 -5.06 -1.05 -5.99
N MET A 125 -5.49 -0.33 -4.94
CA MET A 125 -6.91 0.03 -4.74
C MET A 125 -7.14 1.49 -4.39
N VAL A 126 -6.40 2.04 -3.42
CA VAL A 126 -6.71 3.35 -2.83
C VAL A 126 -6.64 4.50 -3.84
N PRO A 127 -5.63 4.55 -4.74
CA PRO A 127 -5.57 5.64 -5.73
C PRO A 127 -6.55 5.50 -6.90
N MET A 128 -7.25 4.37 -7.03
CA MET A 128 -8.16 4.15 -8.15
C MET A 128 -9.42 5.01 -8.02
N LYS A 129 -9.97 5.41 -9.17
CA LYS A 129 -11.21 6.19 -9.25
C LYS A 129 -12.38 5.50 -8.55
N PHE A 130 -12.44 4.17 -8.66
CA PHE A 130 -13.42 3.34 -7.97
C PHE A 130 -12.72 2.20 -7.23
N SER A 131 -13.05 2.07 -5.96
CA SER A 131 -12.61 0.97 -5.10
C SER A 131 -13.82 0.47 -4.32
N VAL A 132 -14.14 -0.80 -4.56
CA VAL A 132 -15.27 -1.51 -3.97
C VAL A 132 -14.76 -2.42 -2.89
N VAL A 133 -15.22 -2.21 -1.66
CA VAL A 133 -14.85 -3.02 -0.49
C VAL A 133 -16.04 -3.82 0.02
N THR A 134 -15.76 -4.84 0.82
CA THR A 134 -16.76 -5.76 1.38
C THR A 134 -16.64 -5.78 2.91
N GLU A 135 -17.56 -6.48 3.57
CA GLU A 135 -17.50 -6.72 5.02
C GLU A 135 -16.28 -7.55 5.45
N LYS A 136 -15.59 -8.20 4.51
CA LYS A 136 -14.35 -8.95 4.78
C LYS A 136 -13.09 -8.13 4.56
N THR A 137 -13.20 -6.92 4.03
CA THR A 137 -12.03 -6.10 3.72
C THR A 137 -11.32 -5.68 5.00
N VAL A 138 -10.01 -5.91 5.06
CA VAL A 138 -9.15 -5.48 6.17
C VAL A 138 -7.93 -4.76 5.59
N PHE A 139 -7.85 -3.47 5.84
CA PHE A 139 -6.77 -2.60 5.40
C PHE A 139 -5.79 -2.29 6.52
N ALA A 140 -4.50 -2.21 6.20
CA ALA A 140 -3.46 -1.70 7.08
C ALA A 140 -2.19 -1.32 6.30
N THR A 141 -1.37 -0.44 6.88
CA THR A 141 0.01 -0.10 6.47
C THR A 141 0.97 -0.44 7.61
N PRO A 142 1.32 -1.74 7.79
CA PRO A 142 2.05 -2.21 8.97
C PRO A 142 3.59 -2.11 8.85
N GLU A 143 4.12 -1.41 7.85
CA GLU A 143 5.54 -1.45 7.46
C GLU A 143 6.49 -1.06 8.60
N ALA A 144 6.12 -0.06 9.41
CA ALA A 144 6.95 0.39 10.53
C ALA A 144 7.24 -0.73 11.55
N SER A 145 6.31 -1.68 11.72
CA SER A 145 6.47 -2.80 12.64
C SER A 145 7.50 -3.84 12.18
N ILE A 146 7.90 -3.81 10.90
CA ILE A 146 8.91 -4.71 10.32
C ILE A 146 10.20 -3.98 9.96
N GLY A 147 10.42 -2.77 10.48
CA GLY A 147 11.64 -2.00 10.18
C GLY A 147 11.65 -1.33 8.81
N PHE A 148 10.48 -1.17 8.19
CA PHE A 148 10.32 -0.53 6.88
C PHE A 148 9.47 0.74 6.98
N HIS A 149 9.44 1.58 5.95
CA HIS A 149 8.59 2.77 5.97
C HIS A 149 7.29 2.52 5.22
N THR A 150 6.25 3.30 5.54
CA THR A 150 5.06 3.34 4.69
C THR A 150 5.42 3.91 3.32
N ASP A 151 5.21 3.11 2.27
CA ASP A 151 5.76 3.33 0.93
C ASP A 151 4.67 3.24 -0.18
N CYS A 152 5.05 3.02 -1.44
CA CYS A 152 4.11 2.82 -2.56
C CYS A 152 3.07 3.96 -2.75
N GLY A 153 3.45 5.20 -2.45
CA GLY A 153 2.64 6.41 -2.52
C GLY A 153 1.83 6.69 -1.25
N PHE A 154 1.95 5.87 -0.20
CA PHE A 154 1.16 6.08 1.01
C PHE A 154 1.60 7.29 1.83
N SER A 155 2.81 7.84 1.64
CA SER A 155 3.13 9.14 2.24
C SER A 155 2.28 10.27 1.64
N PHE A 156 1.86 10.16 0.37
CA PHE A 156 0.89 11.08 -0.24
C PHE A 156 -0.54 10.82 0.25
N ILE A 157 -0.97 9.55 0.24
CA ILE A 157 -2.35 9.16 0.56
C ILE A 157 -2.67 9.46 2.04
N LEU A 158 -1.84 8.98 2.97
CA LEU A 158 -2.09 9.12 4.40
C LEU A 158 -2.06 10.58 4.85
N SER A 159 -1.19 11.40 4.24
CA SER A 159 -1.07 12.81 4.59
C SER A 159 -2.31 13.65 4.25
N ARG A 160 -3.23 13.10 3.43
CA ARG A 160 -4.47 13.74 3.01
C ARG A 160 -5.69 13.26 3.79
N LEU A 161 -5.51 12.30 4.69
CA LEU A 161 -6.57 11.89 5.60
C LEU A 161 -6.89 13.01 6.61
N PRO A 162 -8.14 13.09 7.11
CA PRO A 162 -8.54 14.13 8.04
C PRO A 162 -7.70 14.14 9.31
N GLY A 163 -7.26 15.34 9.73
CA GLY A 163 -6.48 15.52 10.95
C GLY A 163 -5.15 14.77 10.92
N HIS A 164 -4.91 13.95 11.95
CA HIS A 164 -3.69 13.13 12.11
C HIS A 164 -3.96 11.62 11.98
N LEU A 165 -5.06 11.24 11.32
CA LEU A 165 -5.38 9.83 11.10
C LEU A 165 -4.32 9.12 10.23
N GLY A 166 -3.71 9.83 9.29
CA GLY A 166 -2.64 9.30 8.45
C GLY A 166 -1.42 8.86 9.26
N GLU A 167 -0.94 9.74 10.14
CA GLU A 167 0.16 9.46 11.06
C GLU A 167 -0.21 8.30 12.00
N PHE A 168 -1.43 8.26 12.52
CA PHE A 168 -1.91 7.13 13.32
C PHE A 168 -1.82 5.80 12.55
N LEU A 169 -2.36 5.73 11.33
CA LEU A 169 -2.39 4.50 10.55
C LEU A 169 -0.98 4.02 10.18
N GLY A 170 -0.14 4.92 9.66
CA GLY A 170 1.22 4.57 9.20
C GLY A 170 2.16 4.19 10.35
N LEU A 171 2.05 4.83 11.52
CA LEU A 171 2.91 4.50 12.65
C LEU A 171 2.46 3.24 13.40
N THR A 172 1.15 3.03 13.54
CA THR A 172 0.62 1.95 14.38
C THR A 172 0.32 0.67 13.60
N GLY A 173 0.22 0.73 12.27
CA GLY A 173 -0.33 -0.35 11.47
C GLY A 173 -1.80 -0.63 11.78
N GLY A 174 -2.53 0.38 12.28
CA GLY A 174 -3.93 0.30 12.65
C GLY A 174 -4.78 -0.27 11.52
N ARG A 175 -5.72 -1.16 11.86
CA ARG A 175 -6.57 -1.83 10.88
C ARG A 175 -7.87 -1.07 10.68
N LEU A 176 -8.27 -0.94 9.42
CA LEU A 176 -9.60 -0.45 9.04
C LEU A 176 -10.38 -1.56 8.35
N ASN A 177 -11.65 -1.70 8.70
CA ASN A 177 -12.58 -2.57 7.97
C ASN A 177 -13.19 -1.85 6.75
N GLY A 178 -13.97 -2.57 5.95
CA GLY A 178 -14.63 -2.01 4.76
C GLY A 178 -15.47 -0.74 5.02
N ALA A 179 -16.25 -0.69 6.10
CA ALA A 179 -17.07 0.48 6.44
C ALA A 179 -16.22 1.69 6.83
N GLU A 180 -15.14 1.46 7.58
CA GLU A 180 -14.20 2.51 7.98
C GLU A 180 -13.39 3.05 6.78
N LEU A 181 -13.11 2.22 5.78
CA LEU A 181 -12.50 2.66 4.53
C LEU A 181 -13.40 3.62 3.74
N ILE A 182 -14.71 3.38 3.70
CA ILE A 182 -15.68 4.32 3.10
C ILE A 182 -15.68 5.63 3.88
N ALA A 183 -15.77 5.56 5.21
CA ALA A 183 -15.85 6.74 6.06
C ALA A 183 -14.60 7.63 5.99
N THR A 184 -13.43 7.03 5.76
CA THR A 184 -12.15 7.76 5.62
C THR A 184 -11.89 8.25 4.20
N GLY A 185 -12.68 7.80 3.21
CA GLY A 185 -12.45 8.08 1.79
C GLY A 185 -11.34 7.27 1.16
N LEU A 186 -10.80 6.24 1.84
CA LEU A 186 -9.83 5.29 1.28
C LEU A 186 -10.48 4.23 0.38
N ALA A 187 -11.80 4.07 0.48
CA ALA A 187 -12.60 3.33 -0.47
C ALA A 187 -13.84 4.13 -0.89
N THR A 188 -14.37 3.81 -2.07
CA THR A 188 -15.49 4.57 -2.65
C THR A 188 -16.85 3.95 -2.42
N HIS A 189 -16.97 2.62 -2.50
CA HIS A 189 -18.25 1.91 -2.44
C HIS A 189 -18.13 0.66 -1.58
N PHE A 190 -19.21 0.33 -0.87
CA PHE A 190 -19.33 -0.89 -0.09
C PHE A 190 -20.40 -1.78 -0.71
N VAL A 191 -20.00 -3.02 -1.03
CA VAL A 191 -20.87 -4.02 -1.63
C VAL A 191 -20.75 -5.31 -0.81
N PRO A 192 -21.86 -5.90 -0.33
CA PRO A 192 -21.82 -7.18 0.38
C PRO A 192 -21.13 -8.25 -0.48
N SER A 193 -20.26 -9.08 0.11
CA SER A 193 -19.45 -10.04 -0.66
C SER A 193 -20.27 -11.00 -1.53
N GLU A 194 -21.49 -11.35 -1.09
CA GLU A 194 -22.44 -12.18 -1.84
C GLU A 194 -22.89 -11.56 -3.17
N LYS A 195 -22.85 -10.22 -3.29
CA LYS A 195 -23.20 -9.47 -4.50
C LYS A 195 -22.02 -9.15 -5.41
N LEU A 196 -20.80 -9.46 -4.98
CA LEU A 196 -19.59 -9.07 -5.72
C LEU A 196 -19.52 -9.73 -7.10
N GLN A 197 -19.98 -10.98 -7.24
CA GLN A 197 -20.01 -11.67 -8.54
C GLN A 197 -21.05 -11.08 -9.49
N GLU A 198 -22.22 -10.69 -8.98
CA GLU A 198 -23.26 -10.02 -9.76
C GLU A 198 -22.76 -8.65 -10.25
N LEU A 199 -22.10 -7.88 -9.37
CA LEU A 199 -21.46 -6.62 -9.73
C LEU A 199 -20.39 -6.81 -10.81
N GLU A 200 -19.50 -7.79 -10.67
CA GLU A 200 -18.47 -8.06 -11.68
C GLU A 200 -19.10 -8.33 -13.05
N ASN A 201 -20.15 -9.15 -13.11
CA ASN A 201 -20.89 -9.41 -14.34
C ASN A 201 -21.53 -8.14 -14.92
N ARG A 202 -22.07 -7.27 -14.06
CA ARG A 202 -22.64 -5.98 -14.45
C ARG A 202 -21.59 -5.02 -15.01
N LEU A 203 -20.40 -4.99 -14.43
CA LEU A 203 -19.29 -4.18 -14.93
C LEU A 203 -18.78 -4.73 -16.27
N MET A 204 -18.69 -6.06 -16.41
CA MET A 204 -18.30 -6.73 -17.66
C MET A 204 -19.27 -6.49 -18.82
N SER A 205 -20.53 -6.17 -18.54
CA SER A 205 -21.53 -5.85 -19.58
C SER A 205 -21.49 -4.40 -20.05
N LEU A 206 -20.67 -3.54 -19.44
CA LEU A 206 -20.52 -2.15 -19.88
C LEU A 206 -19.79 -2.07 -21.21
N ASN A 207 -20.34 -1.24 -22.10
CA ASN A 207 -19.77 -0.99 -23.43
C ASN A 207 -18.89 0.27 -23.50
N ASN A 208 -18.84 1.05 -22.43
CA ASN A 208 -18.00 2.24 -22.32
C ASN A 208 -17.36 2.30 -20.93
N GLY A 209 -16.45 3.25 -20.76
CA GLY A 209 -15.83 3.57 -19.49
C GLY A 209 -16.19 4.99 -19.09
N GLU A 210 -17.44 5.40 -19.27
CA GLU A 210 -17.89 6.69 -18.75
C GLU A 210 -18.01 6.57 -17.23
N GLU A 211 -17.42 7.52 -16.50
CA GLU A 211 -17.35 7.44 -15.03
C GLU A 211 -18.74 7.31 -14.39
N GLU A 212 -19.74 8.00 -14.94
CA GLU A 212 -21.11 7.95 -14.42
C GLU A 212 -21.79 6.59 -14.65
N ALA A 213 -21.52 5.94 -15.79
CA ALA A 213 -22.03 4.61 -16.09
C ALA A 213 -21.39 3.55 -15.18
N VAL A 214 -20.08 3.67 -14.93
CA VAL A 214 -19.34 2.81 -13.99
C VAL A 214 -19.85 3.02 -12.57
N ARG A 215 -20.01 4.28 -12.14
CA ARG A 215 -20.56 4.62 -10.82
C ARG A 215 -21.95 4.02 -10.63
N SER A 216 -22.86 4.28 -11.56
CA SER A 216 -24.24 3.77 -11.52
C SER A 216 -24.26 2.24 -11.40
N ALA A 217 -23.42 1.55 -12.19
CA ALA A 217 -23.31 0.10 -12.13
C ALA A 217 -22.84 -0.42 -10.75
N ILE A 218 -21.96 0.31 -10.05
CA ILE A 218 -21.51 -0.05 -8.70
C ILE A 218 -22.61 0.28 -7.67
N GLU A 219 -23.27 1.42 -7.82
CA GLU A 219 -24.34 1.88 -6.92
C GLU A 219 -25.57 0.96 -6.94
N GLU A 220 -25.86 0.28 -8.05
CA GLU A 220 -26.88 -0.78 -8.17
C GLU A 220 -26.74 -1.88 -7.08
N PHE A 221 -25.51 -2.15 -6.62
CA PHE A 221 -25.20 -3.19 -5.63
C PHE A 221 -24.68 -2.63 -4.30
N SER A 222 -24.51 -1.31 -4.21
CA SER A 222 -23.92 -0.67 -3.03
C SER A 222 -24.92 -0.56 -1.91
N VAL A 223 -24.43 -0.70 -0.68
CA VAL A 223 -25.24 -0.47 0.53
C VAL A 223 -24.59 0.61 1.39
N LYS A 224 -25.42 1.36 2.11
CA LYS A 224 -24.92 2.32 3.10
C LYS A 224 -24.33 1.55 4.28
N THR A 225 -23.12 1.94 4.68
CA THR A 225 -22.47 1.42 5.88
C THR A 225 -22.71 2.34 7.06
N GLN A 226 -22.74 1.76 8.26
CA GLN A 226 -22.73 2.50 9.52
C GLN A 226 -21.48 2.09 10.31
N ILE A 227 -20.94 3.05 11.04
CA ILE A 227 -19.78 2.83 11.91
C ILE A 227 -20.34 2.56 13.31
N ASP A 228 -19.83 1.51 13.95
CA ASP A 228 -20.09 1.28 15.37
C ASP A 228 -19.10 2.11 16.19
N ASP A 229 -19.58 3.22 16.75
CA ASP A 229 -18.75 4.15 17.54
C ASP A 229 -18.14 3.52 18.81
N ASN A 230 -18.66 2.37 19.25
CA ASN A 230 -18.10 1.66 20.40
C ASN A 230 -16.80 0.92 20.05
N ILE A 231 -16.67 0.50 18.78
CA ILE A 231 -15.57 -0.36 18.32
C ILE A 231 -14.62 0.41 17.41
N SER A 232 -15.15 1.31 16.58
CA SER A 232 -14.37 1.97 15.54
C SER A 232 -13.31 2.91 16.10
N ILE A 233 -12.14 2.86 15.46
CA ILE A 233 -11.05 3.78 15.77
C ILE A 233 -11.38 5.22 15.35
N LEU A 234 -12.28 5.39 14.38
CA LEU A 234 -12.69 6.71 13.91
C LEU A 234 -13.49 7.49 14.97
N ALA A 235 -14.18 6.78 15.88
CA ALA A 235 -14.81 7.41 17.04
C ALA A 235 -13.79 7.99 18.05
N LYS A 236 -12.50 7.62 17.93
CA LYS A 236 -11.40 8.12 18.76
C LYS A 236 -10.62 9.26 18.10
N LYS A 237 -11.16 9.84 17.01
CA LYS A 237 -10.48 10.85 16.18
C LYS A 237 -9.95 12.04 16.98
N SER A 238 -10.73 12.59 17.92
CA SER A 238 -10.28 13.73 18.74
C SER A 238 -8.99 13.41 19.52
N THR A 239 -8.97 12.24 20.16
CA THR A 239 -7.81 11.74 20.91
C THR A 239 -6.62 11.43 20.00
N ILE A 240 -6.88 10.85 18.81
CA ILE A 240 -5.85 10.63 17.78
C ILE A 240 -5.25 11.96 17.34
N ASP A 241 -6.08 12.94 16.96
CA ASP A 241 -5.62 14.24 16.51
C ASP A 241 -4.78 14.93 17.58
N GLN A 242 -5.21 14.88 18.84
CA GLN A 242 -4.45 15.42 19.95
C GLN A 242 -3.07 14.76 20.10
N CYS A 243 -3.00 13.42 20.09
CA CYS A 243 -1.75 12.71 20.37
C CYS A 243 -0.80 12.68 19.18
N PHE A 244 -1.29 12.55 17.95
CA PHE A 244 -0.47 12.42 16.74
C PHE A 244 -0.14 13.77 16.09
N SER A 245 -0.63 14.88 16.65
CA SER A 245 -0.20 16.25 16.28
C SER A 245 1.22 16.61 16.73
N ARG A 246 1.78 15.88 17.71
CA ARG A 246 3.11 16.15 18.30
C ARG A 246 4.24 15.99 17.31
N ASP A 247 5.34 16.71 17.49
CA ASP A 247 6.34 16.86 16.42
C ASP A 247 7.23 15.64 16.22
N THR A 248 7.46 14.90 17.29
CA THR A 248 8.34 13.73 17.31
C THR A 248 7.60 12.48 17.77
N VAL A 249 8.14 11.30 17.42
CA VAL A 249 7.56 10.01 17.85
C VAL A 249 7.58 9.91 19.37
N GLU A 250 8.62 10.41 20.02
CA GLU A 250 8.78 10.46 21.47
C GLU A 250 7.68 11.29 22.14
N GLU A 251 7.37 12.47 21.59
CA GLU A 251 6.27 13.29 22.09
C GLU A 251 4.90 12.64 21.83
N ILE A 252 4.70 11.94 20.71
CA ILE A 252 3.48 11.16 20.45
C ILE A 252 3.33 10.06 21.52
N LEU A 253 4.41 9.33 21.83
CA LEU A 253 4.41 8.30 22.87
C LEU A 253 4.06 8.89 24.24
N SER A 254 4.71 9.99 24.63
CA SER A 254 4.41 10.69 25.88
C SER A 254 2.95 11.15 25.93
N SER A 255 2.43 11.71 24.84
CA SER A 255 1.04 12.18 24.77
C SER A 255 0.05 11.02 24.90
N LEU A 256 0.33 9.87 24.26
CA LEU A 256 -0.48 8.67 24.39
C LEU A 256 -0.43 8.07 25.80
N GLU A 257 0.73 8.09 26.45
CA GLU A 257 0.88 7.61 27.83
C GLU A 257 0.04 8.42 28.82
N ASP A 258 0.01 9.74 28.68
CA ASP A 258 -0.81 10.61 29.52
C ASP A 258 -2.29 10.46 29.24
N GLU A 259 -2.66 10.34 27.98
CA GLU A 259 -4.04 10.16 27.55
C GLU A 259 -4.59 8.79 27.95
N GLY A 260 -3.75 7.74 27.92
CA GLY A 260 -4.10 6.38 28.33
C GLY A 260 -4.38 6.21 29.82
N LYS A 261 -3.97 7.18 30.67
CA LYS A 261 -4.30 7.20 32.11
C LYS A 261 -5.73 7.68 32.38
N LYS A 262 -6.39 8.32 31.40
CA LYS A 262 -7.75 8.85 31.54
C LYS A 262 -8.80 7.73 31.40
N GLU A 263 -9.90 7.88 32.11
CA GLU A 263 -11.03 6.95 32.03
C GLU A 263 -11.59 6.89 30.60
N GLY A 264 -11.93 5.70 30.12
CA GLY A 264 -12.44 5.47 28.76
C GLY A 264 -11.38 5.31 27.66
N ASN A 265 -10.10 5.54 27.95
CA ASN A 265 -9.00 5.46 26.98
C ASN A 265 -8.20 4.14 27.01
N GLY A 266 -8.78 3.05 27.53
CA GLY A 266 -8.10 1.74 27.63
C GLY A 266 -7.62 1.16 26.29
N TRP A 267 -8.17 1.63 25.16
CA TRP A 267 -7.75 1.26 23.81
C TRP A 267 -6.33 1.70 23.45
N ILE A 268 -5.77 2.70 24.15
CA ILE A 268 -4.43 3.25 23.89
C ILE A 268 -3.32 2.27 24.33
N GLY A 269 -3.55 1.47 25.38
CA GLY A 269 -2.54 0.54 25.91
C GLY A 269 -1.97 -0.42 24.86
N PRO A 270 -2.81 -1.14 24.09
CA PRO A 270 -2.36 -1.96 22.96
C PRO A 270 -1.58 -1.17 21.89
N ILE A 271 -1.98 0.06 21.58
CA ILE A 271 -1.31 0.91 20.58
C ILE A 271 0.10 1.30 21.06
N LEU A 272 0.23 1.77 22.31
CA LEU A 272 1.52 2.08 22.93
C LEU A 272 2.46 0.86 22.92
N LYS A 273 1.92 -0.32 23.27
CA LYS A 273 2.69 -1.57 23.24
C LYS A 273 3.15 -1.90 21.82
N GLY A 274 2.31 -1.66 20.80
CA GLY A 274 2.66 -1.83 19.40
C GLY A 274 3.80 -0.90 18.98
N LEU A 275 3.64 0.41 19.20
CA LEU A 275 4.65 1.42 18.84
C LEU A 275 6.00 1.15 19.51
N ARG A 276 6.02 0.78 20.80
CA ARG A 276 7.26 0.45 21.52
C ARG A 276 7.94 -0.84 21.03
N ARG A 277 7.23 -1.70 20.29
CA ARG A 277 7.77 -2.92 19.69
C ARG A 277 8.17 -2.73 18.23
N SER A 278 7.81 -1.63 17.59
CA SER A 278 8.21 -1.29 16.22
C SER A 278 9.62 -0.71 16.18
N SER A 279 10.24 -0.67 14.99
CA SER A 279 11.57 -0.07 14.82
C SER A 279 11.50 1.44 15.11
N PRO A 280 12.34 1.97 16.02
CA PRO A 280 12.41 3.41 16.27
C PRO A 280 12.76 4.22 15.02
N THR A 281 13.71 3.71 14.23
CA THR A 281 14.15 4.30 12.96
C THR A 281 12.99 4.38 11.97
N ALA A 282 12.27 3.27 11.77
CA ALA A 282 11.17 3.20 10.83
C ALA A 282 10.01 4.13 11.20
N LEU A 283 9.67 4.24 12.50
CA LEU A 283 8.66 5.15 13.00
C LEU A 283 9.01 6.62 12.71
N LYS A 284 10.26 7.03 12.96
CA LYS A 284 10.72 8.40 12.71
C LYS A 284 10.67 8.75 11.22
N ILE A 285 11.18 7.86 10.36
CA ILE A 285 11.11 8.02 8.90
C ILE A 285 9.65 8.11 8.43
N THR A 286 8.77 7.24 8.94
CA THR A 286 7.35 7.21 8.53
C THR A 286 6.63 8.50 8.92
N LEU A 287 6.82 8.98 10.15
CA LEU A 287 6.23 10.24 10.62
C LEU A 287 6.64 11.41 9.72
N GLN A 288 7.93 11.56 9.46
CA GLN A 288 8.46 12.64 8.63
C GLN A 288 7.96 12.52 7.18
N SER A 289 8.01 11.31 6.61
CA SER A 289 7.58 11.05 5.24
C SER A 289 6.12 11.47 5.01
N ILE A 290 5.20 11.05 5.90
CA ILE A 290 3.78 11.42 5.82
C ILE A 290 3.58 12.93 5.93
N ARG A 291 4.28 13.59 6.87
CA ARG A 291 4.13 15.04 7.09
C ARG A 291 4.59 15.87 5.90
N GLU A 292 5.73 15.53 5.31
CA GLU A 292 6.23 16.16 4.09
C GLU A 292 5.29 15.93 2.90
N GLY A 293 4.65 14.74 2.85
CA GLY A 293 3.67 14.36 1.83
C GLY A 293 2.51 15.34 1.69
N ARG A 294 2.17 16.10 2.75
CA ARG A 294 1.10 17.12 2.74
C ARG A 294 1.34 18.23 1.71
N LYS A 295 2.61 18.51 1.38
CA LYS A 295 3.02 19.61 0.49
C LYS A 295 3.55 19.12 -0.86
N GLN A 296 3.57 17.81 -1.08
CA GLN A 296 4.20 17.16 -2.23
C GLN A 296 3.15 16.63 -3.21
N SER A 297 3.49 16.60 -4.50
CA SER A 297 2.73 15.84 -5.49
C SER A 297 2.91 14.33 -5.27
N VAL A 298 2.09 13.50 -5.95
CA VAL A 298 2.28 12.05 -5.92
C VAL A 298 3.67 11.66 -6.45
N GLY A 299 4.14 12.33 -7.51
CA GLY A 299 5.46 12.08 -8.08
C GLY A 299 6.59 12.42 -7.11
N ASP A 300 6.49 13.57 -6.42
CA ASP A 300 7.50 13.95 -5.42
C ASP A 300 7.53 12.97 -4.25
N CYS A 301 6.35 12.50 -3.80
CA CYS A 301 6.26 11.50 -2.75
C CYS A 301 6.90 10.19 -3.16
N LEU A 302 6.64 9.69 -4.37
CA LEU A 302 7.21 8.45 -4.88
C LEU A 302 8.74 8.55 -5.07
N LYS A 303 9.27 9.68 -5.57
CA LYS A 303 10.73 9.90 -5.65
C LYS A 303 11.36 9.88 -4.26
N LYS A 304 10.78 10.60 -3.30
CA LYS A 304 11.22 10.61 -1.90
C LYS A 304 11.19 9.20 -1.31
N GLU A 305 10.06 8.51 -1.41
CA GLU A 305 9.91 7.13 -0.92
C GLU A 305 10.92 6.17 -1.58
N PHE A 306 11.26 6.37 -2.86
CA PHE A 306 12.22 5.53 -3.57
C PHE A 306 13.61 5.65 -2.92
N ARG A 307 14.05 6.89 -2.63
CA ARG A 307 15.31 7.14 -1.90
C ARG A 307 15.31 6.46 -0.55
N ILE A 308 14.21 6.58 0.20
CA ILE A 308 14.07 5.93 1.52
C ILE A 308 14.19 4.42 1.38
N THR A 309 13.40 3.80 0.51
CA THR A 309 13.39 2.35 0.31
C THR A 309 14.76 1.84 -0.10
N ILE A 310 15.40 2.46 -1.10
CA ILE A 310 16.71 2.01 -1.57
C ILE A 310 17.78 2.16 -0.48
N ASN A 311 17.76 3.24 0.29
CA ASN A 311 18.72 3.42 1.40
C ASN A 311 18.45 2.44 2.57
N ILE A 312 17.20 2.08 2.84
CA ILE A 312 16.84 1.04 3.82
C ILE A 312 17.30 -0.34 3.34
N LEU A 313 17.01 -0.71 2.09
CA LEU A 313 17.41 -2.01 1.51
C LEU A 313 18.93 -2.13 1.32
N ARG A 314 19.66 -1.02 1.15
CA ARG A 314 21.13 -1.00 1.20
C ARG A 314 21.70 -1.06 2.62
N SER A 315 20.84 -1.09 3.66
CA SER A 315 21.21 -1.00 5.08
C SER A 315 22.12 0.19 5.41
N LEU A 316 21.96 1.32 4.71
CA LEU A 316 22.74 2.53 5.01
C LEU A 316 22.30 3.19 6.31
N ILE A 317 21.05 2.93 6.72
CA ILE A 317 20.41 3.50 7.92
C ILE A 317 20.47 2.52 9.09
N SER A 318 19.84 1.36 8.93
CA SER A 318 19.88 0.25 9.89
C SER A 318 19.65 -1.06 9.16
N HIS A 319 19.84 -2.17 9.86
CA HIS A 319 19.47 -3.51 9.40
C HIS A 319 18.03 -3.90 9.77
N ASP A 320 17.23 -2.96 10.30
CA ASP A 320 15.92 -3.24 10.89
C ASP A 320 14.97 -3.93 9.92
N VAL A 321 14.94 -3.56 8.64
CA VAL A 321 14.06 -4.22 7.66
C VAL A 321 14.31 -5.73 7.59
N TYR A 322 15.58 -6.15 7.63
CA TYR A 322 15.94 -7.56 7.56
C TYR A 322 15.68 -8.28 8.88
N GLU A 323 15.90 -7.60 10.00
CA GLU A 323 15.57 -8.14 11.32
C GLU A 323 14.05 -8.29 11.51
N GLY A 324 13.26 -7.32 11.08
CA GLY A 324 11.80 -7.37 11.14
C GLY A 324 11.24 -8.50 10.27
N ILE A 325 11.75 -8.64 9.03
CA ILE A 325 11.37 -9.76 8.17
C ILE A 325 11.79 -11.11 8.77
N ARG A 326 13.00 -11.20 9.36
CA ARG A 326 13.46 -12.40 10.06
C ARG A 326 12.46 -12.78 11.17
N ALA A 327 12.14 -11.84 12.05
CA ALA A 327 11.30 -12.06 13.21
C ALA A 327 9.87 -12.46 12.86
N VAL A 328 9.27 -11.85 11.83
CA VAL A 328 7.85 -12.08 11.48
C VAL A 328 7.66 -13.28 10.55
N MET A 329 8.60 -13.56 9.65
CA MET A 329 8.37 -14.49 8.54
C MET A 329 9.38 -15.63 8.45
N ILE A 330 10.66 -15.40 8.75
CA ILE A 330 11.71 -16.44 8.64
C ILE A 330 11.70 -17.32 9.89
N ASP A 331 12.01 -16.73 11.04
CA ASP A 331 12.10 -17.44 12.32
C ASP A 331 10.75 -17.44 13.06
N LYS A 332 9.87 -16.48 12.74
CA LYS A 332 8.51 -16.35 13.28
C LYS A 332 8.45 -16.23 14.81
N ASP A 333 9.50 -15.71 15.43
CA ASP A 333 9.57 -15.47 16.88
C ASP A 333 8.78 -14.23 17.32
N ASN A 334 8.44 -13.34 16.38
CA ASN A 334 7.81 -12.04 16.64
C ASN A 334 8.59 -11.18 17.66
N ALA A 335 9.92 -11.34 17.74
CA ALA A 335 10.79 -10.69 18.69
C ALA A 335 12.00 -10.04 17.98
N PRO A 336 11.75 -9.00 17.15
CA PRO A 336 12.82 -8.30 16.45
C PRO A 336 13.73 -7.55 17.42
N LYS A 337 15.02 -7.51 17.10
CA LYS A 337 16.08 -6.81 17.84
C LYS A 337 16.55 -5.59 17.06
N TRP A 338 15.89 -4.46 17.28
CA TRP A 338 16.15 -3.23 16.53
C TRP A 338 17.51 -2.63 16.85
N GLU A 339 18.11 -2.00 15.83
CA GLU A 339 19.37 -1.26 15.97
C GLU A 339 19.20 0.17 15.39
N PRO A 340 19.14 1.20 16.25
CA PRO A 340 19.16 1.16 17.72
C PRO A 340 17.82 0.71 18.34
N GLU A 341 17.88 0.20 19.58
CA GLU A 341 16.69 -0.24 20.33
C GLU A 341 15.85 0.93 20.87
N ARG A 342 16.52 2.03 21.25
CA ARG A 342 15.89 3.20 21.88
C ARG A 342 15.70 4.33 20.89
N PHE A 343 14.62 5.10 21.07
CA PHE A 343 14.28 6.21 20.17
C PHE A 343 15.32 7.33 20.21
N GLU A 344 15.81 7.66 21.40
CA GLU A 344 16.84 8.66 21.69
C GLU A 344 18.20 8.33 21.06
N ASP A 345 18.47 7.06 20.76
CA ASP A 345 19.74 6.60 20.20
C ASP A 345 19.72 6.61 18.65
N VAL A 346 18.57 6.95 18.03
CA VAL A 346 18.46 7.06 16.57
C VAL A 346 19.24 8.26 16.04
N ASP A 347 20.27 7.99 15.25
CA ASP A 347 21.12 9.00 14.61
C ASP A 347 20.33 9.81 13.56
N ALA A 348 20.02 11.06 13.90
CA ALA A 348 19.33 12.00 13.01
C ALA A 348 20.12 12.30 11.74
N GLY A 349 21.46 12.38 11.80
CA GLY A 349 22.31 12.59 10.64
C GLY A 349 22.32 11.39 9.69
N ARG A 350 22.09 10.19 10.23
CA ARG A 350 21.89 8.98 9.42
C ARG A 350 20.54 8.97 8.73
N ILE A 351 19.45 9.30 9.45
CA ILE A 351 18.12 9.47 8.85
C ILE A 351 18.16 10.50 7.73
N GLU A 352 18.87 11.62 7.90
CA GLU A 352 18.93 12.68 6.89
C GLU A 352 19.38 12.17 5.50
N LYS A 353 20.20 11.11 5.45
CA LYS A 353 20.65 10.49 4.20
C LYS A 353 19.51 9.94 3.34
N VAL A 354 18.38 9.54 3.94
CA VAL A 354 17.23 9.03 3.17
C VAL A 354 16.50 10.12 2.39
N TRP A 355 16.66 11.39 2.77
CA TRP A 355 16.01 12.53 2.15
C TRP A 355 16.84 13.13 1.02
N GLN A 356 18.15 12.91 1.05
CA GLN A 356 19.07 13.42 0.05
C GLN A 356 18.76 12.84 -1.34
N PRO A 357 18.70 13.69 -2.38
CA PRO A 357 18.47 13.22 -3.74
C PRO A 357 19.60 12.31 -4.20
N PHE A 358 19.26 11.32 -5.03
CA PHE A 358 20.27 10.64 -5.81
C PHE A 358 20.74 11.54 -6.97
N GLU A 359 21.85 11.15 -7.60
CA GLU A 359 22.24 11.74 -8.88
C GLU A 359 21.06 11.61 -9.87
N GLU A 360 20.86 12.60 -10.74
CA GLU A 360 19.65 12.71 -11.58
C GLU A 360 19.36 11.43 -12.37
N GLU A 361 20.42 10.78 -12.86
CA GLU A 361 20.34 9.53 -13.61
C GLU A 361 19.95 8.33 -12.73
N LEU A 362 20.25 8.36 -11.43
CA LEU A 362 19.96 7.31 -10.45
C LEU A 362 18.62 7.50 -9.72
N GLU A 363 17.94 8.63 -9.96
CA GLU A 363 16.66 8.96 -9.35
C GLU A 363 15.51 8.18 -9.98
N LEU A 364 14.39 8.02 -9.25
CA LEU A 364 13.17 7.51 -9.84
C LEU A 364 12.67 8.48 -10.93
N ASN A 365 12.71 8.05 -12.19
CA ASN A 365 12.25 8.87 -13.30
C ASN A 365 10.73 8.83 -13.42
N ILE A 366 10.08 9.86 -12.88
CA ILE A 366 8.64 10.07 -13.00
C ILE A 366 8.38 11.16 -14.05
N PRO A 367 7.59 10.86 -15.10
CA PRO A 367 7.26 11.82 -16.13
C PRO A 367 6.45 12.99 -15.53
N PRO A 368 6.66 14.23 -15.99
CA PRO A 368 5.92 15.38 -15.48
C PRO A 368 4.41 15.25 -15.78
N PRO A 369 3.55 15.91 -14.99
CA PRO A 369 2.11 15.90 -15.23
C PRO A 369 1.77 16.35 -16.66
N GLY A 370 0.91 15.59 -17.33
CA GLY A 370 0.42 15.92 -18.68
C GLY A 370 1.29 15.41 -19.84
N ASP A 371 2.44 14.78 -19.59
CA ASP A 371 3.27 14.20 -20.65
C ASP A 371 2.57 12.99 -21.32
N GLU A 372 2.64 12.94 -22.65
CA GLU A 372 2.18 11.81 -23.47
C GLU A 372 3.13 10.60 -23.34
N PHE A 373 4.41 10.84 -23.03
CA PHE A 373 5.47 9.84 -22.96
C PHE A 373 5.65 9.23 -21.56
N ARG A 374 4.54 8.79 -20.94
CA ARG A 374 4.57 8.13 -19.63
C ARG A 374 5.55 6.94 -19.57
N TRP A 375 5.78 6.33 -20.73
CA TRP A 375 6.56 5.13 -20.96
C TRP A 375 8.08 5.28 -20.89
N LYS A 376 8.63 6.48 -20.74
CA LYS A 376 10.08 6.71 -20.62
C LYS A 376 10.65 6.47 -19.21
N GLY A 377 9.78 6.25 -18.22
CA GLY A 377 10.19 5.98 -16.83
C GLY A 377 10.47 4.51 -16.57
N LYS A 378 10.77 3.70 -17.59
CA LYS A 378 11.00 2.26 -17.45
C LYS A 378 12.33 1.97 -16.79
N TYR A 379 12.42 0.82 -16.13
CA TYR A 379 13.68 0.38 -15.53
C TYR A 379 14.75 0.20 -16.60
N GLU A 380 14.37 -0.37 -17.75
CA GLU A 380 15.23 -0.62 -18.91
C GLU A 380 15.85 0.66 -19.49
N ASP A 381 15.23 1.81 -19.27
CA ASP A 381 15.72 3.11 -19.72
C ASP A 381 16.56 3.83 -18.63
N SER A 382 16.70 3.22 -17.44
CA SER A 382 17.49 3.77 -16.34
C SER A 382 18.94 3.27 -16.39
N PRO A 383 19.90 3.98 -15.78
CA PRO A 383 21.29 3.52 -15.65
C PRO A 383 21.47 2.24 -14.83
N TYR A 384 20.41 1.72 -14.23
CA TYR A 384 20.41 0.48 -13.45
C TYR A 384 20.19 -0.79 -14.30
N ALA A 385 19.76 -0.63 -15.56
CA ALA A 385 19.40 -1.72 -16.47
C ALA A 385 20.57 -2.61 -16.89
#